data_AF-A0A7X8ZZT5-F1
#
_entry.id   AF-A0A7X8ZZT5-F1
#
_cell.length_a   1.000
_cell.length_b   1.000
_cell.length_c   1.000
_cell.angle_alpha   90.00
_cell.angle_beta   90.00
_cell.angle_gamma   90.00
#
_symmetry.space_group_name_H-M   'P 1'
#
loop_
_entity.id
_entity.type
_entity.pdbx_description
1 polymer ?
#
loop_
_entity_poly.entity_id
_entity_poly.type
_entity_poly.pdbx_seq_one_letter_code
_entity_poly.pdbx_strand_id
1 'polypeptide(L)'
;MSRSPIDALAEQYAARLAEFHPVTASEIGLGEYADKMPDYSQEAADDLDTVNAGVLARLDDLEIESADDQITKDALAERLVVERQLHATGVVDLNNIASPVQDIRSTFDLMPTATAEDWNNIAARLALVGTALSSYQQRLASAT
;
A
#
# COMPACT_ATOMS: atom_id res chain seq x y z
N MET A 1 27.68 -4.38 1.77
CA MET A 1 26.77 -4.82 2.85
C MET A 1 26.18 -6.12 2.39
N SER A 2 26.37 -7.24 3.11
CA SER A 2 25.66 -8.48 2.74
C SER A 2 24.21 -8.31 3.16
N ARG A 3 23.30 -8.60 2.23
CA ARG A 3 21.86 -8.58 2.48
C ARG A 3 21.50 -9.73 3.40
N SER A 4 20.97 -9.43 4.58
CA SER A 4 20.52 -10.45 5.54
C SER A 4 19.20 -11.09 5.06
N PRO A 5 18.77 -12.21 5.67
CA PRO A 5 17.42 -12.73 5.45
C PRO A 5 16.31 -11.74 5.83
N ILE A 6 16.52 -10.91 6.85
CA ILE A 6 15.55 -9.89 7.30
C ILE A 6 15.44 -8.77 6.26
N ASP A 7 16.56 -8.28 5.74
CA ASP A 7 16.58 -7.33 4.61
C ASP A 7 15.84 -7.91 3.40
N ALA A 8 16.09 -9.19 3.10
CA ALA A 8 15.45 -9.85 1.97
C ALA A 8 13.92 -9.95 2.12
N LEU A 9 13.43 -10.21 3.34
CA LEU A 9 12.00 -10.22 3.64
C LEU A 9 11.40 -8.81 3.57
N ALA A 10 12.08 -7.81 4.11
CA ALA A 10 11.63 -6.41 4.08
C ALA A 10 11.50 -5.89 2.63
N GLU A 11 12.48 -6.17 1.77
CA GLU A 11 12.41 -5.81 0.36
C GLU A 11 11.28 -6.54 -0.39
N GLN A 12 11.07 -7.84 -0.11
CA GLN A 12 9.95 -8.59 -0.68
C GLN A 12 8.61 -7.99 -0.27
N TYR A 13 8.48 -7.59 1.00
CA TYR A 13 7.29 -6.94 1.50
C TYR A 13 7.07 -5.56 0.87
N ALA A 14 8.13 -4.75 0.73
CA ALA A 14 8.05 -3.45 0.06
C ALA A 14 7.60 -3.58 -1.41
N ALA A 15 8.13 -4.57 -2.14
CA ALA A 15 7.67 -4.87 -3.49
C ALA A 15 6.19 -5.29 -3.52
N ARG A 16 5.75 -6.07 -2.54
CA ARG A 16 4.34 -6.47 -2.41
C ARG A 16 3.43 -5.28 -2.09
N LEU A 17 3.86 -4.35 -1.23
CA LEU A 17 3.11 -3.14 -0.89
C LEU A 17 2.87 -2.23 -2.09
N ALA A 18 3.79 -2.19 -3.06
CA ALA A 18 3.60 -1.41 -4.29
C ALA A 18 2.34 -1.83 -5.06
N GLU A 19 1.93 -3.10 -4.97
CA GLU A 19 0.70 -3.60 -5.59
C GLU A 19 -0.56 -3.06 -4.92
N PHE A 20 -0.55 -2.86 -3.60
CA PHE A 20 -1.67 -2.29 -2.84
C PHE A 20 -1.68 -0.77 -2.86
N HIS A 21 -0.52 -0.14 -3.02
CA HIS A 21 -0.35 1.31 -3.03
C HIS A 21 0.27 1.81 -4.35
N PRO A 22 -0.39 1.58 -5.51
CA PRO A 22 0.16 1.93 -6.82
C PRO A 22 0.45 3.43 -7.00
N VAL A 23 -0.29 4.30 -6.31
CA VAL A 23 -0.07 5.75 -6.33
C VAL A 23 1.28 6.08 -5.71
N THR A 24 1.50 5.66 -4.47
CA THR A 24 2.78 5.83 -3.77
C THR A 24 3.92 5.17 -4.54
N ALA A 25 3.72 3.96 -5.08
CA ALA A 25 4.70 3.27 -5.91
C ALA A 25 5.14 4.13 -7.11
N SER A 26 4.19 4.72 -7.84
CA SER A 26 4.51 5.61 -8.96
C SER A 26 5.20 6.91 -8.52
N GLU A 27 4.84 7.46 -7.37
CA GLU A 27 5.44 8.70 -6.82
C GLU A 27 6.89 8.51 -6.40
N ILE A 28 7.27 7.32 -5.91
CA ILE A 28 8.65 6.97 -5.54
C ILE A 28 9.48 6.43 -6.72
N GLY A 29 8.93 6.45 -7.95
CA GLY A 29 9.66 6.16 -9.19
C GLY A 29 9.43 4.78 -9.80
N LEU A 30 8.46 3.99 -9.31
CA LEU A 30 8.05 2.72 -9.94
C LEU A 30 7.02 3.00 -11.05
N GLY A 31 7.55 3.37 -12.23
CA GLY A 31 6.75 3.84 -13.37
C GLY A 31 5.71 2.84 -13.88
N GLU A 32 5.90 1.53 -13.66
CA GLU A 32 4.95 0.48 -14.03
C GLU A 32 3.62 0.50 -13.23
N TYR A 33 3.48 1.43 -12.28
CA TYR A 33 2.25 1.69 -11.55
C TYR A 33 1.59 3.03 -11.92
N ALA A 34 2.19 3.81 -12.83
CA ALA A 34 1.74 5.17 -13.19
C ALA A 34 0.31 5.22 -13.76
N ASP A 35 -0.17 4.12 -14.32
CA ASP A 35 -1.52 3.96 -14.89
C ASP A 35 -2.53 3.30 -13.94
N LYS A 36 -2.12 2.91 -12.73
CA LYS A 36 -2.93 2.15 -11.77
C LYS A 36 -3.55 3.02 -10.67
N MET A 37 -4.62 2.53 -10.05
CA MET A 37 -5.32 3.16 -8.92
C MET A 37 -5.46 2.13 -7.78
N PRO A 38 -5.41 2.52 -6.49
CA PRO A 38 -5.61 1.59 -5.39
C PRO A 38 -7.03 1.02 -5.42
N ASP A 39 -7.18 -0.25 -5.02
CA ASP A 39 -8.49 -0.82 -4.73
C ASP A 39 -8.83 -0.57 -3.26
N TYR A 40 -9.91 0.18 -3.02
CA TYR A 40 -10.40 0.53 -1.70
C TYR A 40 -11.51 -0.42 -1.19
N SER A 41 -11.68 -1.57 -1.84
CA SER A 41 -12.61 -2.64 -1.44
C SER A 41 -12.27 -3.24 -0.07
N GLN A 42 -13.23 -3.97 0.52
CA GLN A 42 -12.97 -4.72 1.75
C GLN A 42 -12.04 -5.90 1.46
N GLU A 43 -12.22 -6.55 0.31
CA GLU A 43 -11.42 -7.67 -0.15
C GLU A 43 -9.93 -7.29 -0.26
N ALA A 44 -9.62 -6.12 -0.84
CA ALA A 44 -8.25 -5.64 -0.90
C ALA A 44 -7.63 -5.37 0.48
N ALA A 45 -8.44 -4.92 1.45
CA ALA A 45 -7.99 -4.73 2.82
C ALA A 45 -7.72 -6.06 3.54
N ASP A 46 -8.59 -7.06 3.35
CA ASP A 46 -8.43 -8.41 3.90
C ASP A 46 -7.20 -9.12 3.30
N ASP A 47 -6.96 -8.93 2.00
CA ASP A 47 -5.77 -9.44 1.30
C ASP A 47 -4.48 -8.82 1.87
N LEU A 48 -4.49 -7.50 2.16
CA LEU A 48 -3.34 -6.84 2.78
C LEU A 48 -3.11 -7.33 4.22
N ASP A 49 -4.16 -7.54 5.03
CA ASP A 49 -4.03 -8.15 6.36
C ASP A 49 -3.42 -9.56 6.28
N THR A 50 -3.83 -10.35 5.30
CA THR A 50 -3.29 -11.68 5.05
C THR A 50 -1.80 -11.64 4.69
N VAL A 51 -1.39 -10.69 3.83
CA VAL A 51 0.03 -10.46 3.52
C VAL A 51 0.80 -10.06 4.79
N ASN A 52 0.27 -9.13 5.57
CA ASN A 52 0.90 -8.66 6.82
C ASN A 52 1.07 -9.81 7.83
N ALA A 53 0.06 -10.68 7.96
CA ALA A 53 0.12 -11.87 8.80
C ALA A 53 1.23 -12.83 8.36
N GLY A 54 1.35 -13.07 7.06
CA GLY A 54 2.38 -13.95 6.49
C GLY A 54 3.79 -13.40 6.68
N VAL A 55 3.98 -12.08 6.57
CA VAL A 55 5.27 -11.44 6.81
C VAL A 55 5.64 -11.51 8.29
N LEU A 56 4.71 -11.25 9.21
CA LEU A 56 4.95 -11.38 10.66
C LEU A 56 5.38 -12.80 11.04
N ALA A 57 4.68 -13.82 10.53
CA ALA A 57 5.02 -15.21 10.80
C ALA A 57 6.44 -15.55 10.32
N ARG A 58 6.80 -15.13 9.10
CA ARG A 58 8.15 -15.35 8.55
C ARG A 58 9.21 -14.57 9.32
N LEU A 59 8.91 -13.35 9.77
CA LEU A 59 9.83 -12.49 10.48
C LEU A 59 10.21 -13.06 11.86
N ASP A 60 9.27 -13.73 12.52
CA ASP A 60 9.50 -14.37 13.83
C ASP A 60 10.62 -15.44 13.75
N ASP A 61 10.60 -16.24 12.68
CA ASP A 61 11.55 -17.34 12.41
C ASP A 61 12.95 -16.88 11.98
N LEU A 62 13.17 -15.60 11.68
CA LEU A 62 14.46 -15.09 11.20
C LEU A 62 15.39 -14.69 12.36
N GLU A 63 16.62 -15.19 12.29
CA GLU A 63 17.72 -14.83 13.17
C GLU A 63 18.25 -13.42 12.88
N ILE A 64 18.63 -12.72 13.94
CA ILE A 64 19.22 -11.38 13.87
C ILE A 64 20.72 -11.53 13.68
N GLU A 65 21.25 -11.09 12.54
CA GLU A 65 22.67 -11.19 12.20
C GLU A 65 23.44 -9.90 12.53
N SER A 66 22.72 -8.79 12.77
CA SER A 66 23.30 -7.46 13.00
C SER A 66 22.41 -6.53 13.85
N ALA A 67 22.95 -5.38 14.27
CA ALA A 67 22.16 -4.35 14.93
C ALA A 67 21.10 -3.71 14.01
N ASP A 68 21.40 -3.60 12.71
CA ASP A 68 20.47 -3.09 11.71
C ASP A 68 19.30 -4.06 11.49
N ASP A 69 19.55 -5.37 11.56
CA ASP A 69 18.50 -6.40 11.55
C ASP A 69 17.57 -6.29 12.75
N GLN A 70 18.12 -6.04 13.95
CA GLN A 70 17.31 -5.83 15.15
C GLN A 70 16.37 -4.64 14.95
N ILE A 71 16.90 -3.50 14.46
CA ILE A 71 16.09 -2.31 14.19
C ILE A 71 15.01 -2.60 13.14
N THR A 72 15.38 -3.28 12.06
CA THR A 72 14.46 -3.63 10.97
C THR A 72 13.36 -4.57 11.45
N LYS A 73 13.71 -5.61 12.22
CA LYS A 73 12.78 -6.57 12.79
C LYS A 73 11.80 -5.88 13.74
N ASP A 74 12.29 -5.05 14.65
CA ASP A 74 11.44 -4.32 15.60
C ASP A 74 10.48 -3.35 14.89
N ALA A 75 10.99 -2.56 13.94
CA ALA A 75 10.19 -1.59 13.20
C ALA A 75 9.14 -2.25 12.30
N LEU A 76 9.52 -3.32 11.59
CA LEU A 76 8.59 -4.05 10.71
C LEU A 76 7.53 -4.78 11.55
N ALA A 77 7.92 -5.43 12.65
CA ALA A 77 6.97 -6.10 13.53
C ALA A 77 5.97 -5.13 14.14
N GLU A 78 6.44 -4.00 14.67
CA GLU A 78 5.58 -2.95 15.24
C GLU A 78 4.57 -2.45 14.21
N ARG A 79 5.05 -2.05 13.03
CA ARG A 79 4.19 -1.51 11.98
C ARG A 79 3.12 -2.51 11.57
N LEU A 80 3.51 -3.74 11.28
CA LEU A 80 2.58 -4.78 10.83
C LEU A 80 1.55 -5.11 11.92
N VAL A 81 1.96 -5.24 13.18
CA VAL A 81 1.02 -5.49 14.28
C VAL A 81 -0.02 -4.37 14.40
N VAL A 82 0.41 -3.11 14.31
CA VAL A 82 -0.50 -1.96 14.38
C VAL A 82 -1.48 -1.94 13.20
N GLU A 83 -0.99 -2.13 11.97
CA GLU A 83 -1.86 -2.16 10.77
C GLU A 83 -2.92 -3.27 10.89
N ARG A 84 -2.54 -4.46 11.38
CA ARG A 84 -3.48 -5.57 11.59
C ARG A 84 -4.48 -5.28 12.70
N GLN A 85 -4.06 -4.62 13.78
CA GLN A 85 -4.97 -4.20 14.85
C GLN A 85 -5.98 -3.17 14.35
N LEU A 86 -5.54 -2.20 13.53
CA LEU A 86 -6.42 -1.22 12.90
C LEU A 86 -7.40 -1.90 11.95
N HIS A 87 -6.93 -2.81 11.09
CA HIS A 87 -7.79 -3.60 10.22
C HIS A 87 -8.88 -4.36 11.01
N ALA A 88 -8.50 -5.00 12.11
CA ALA A 88 -9.42 -5.74 12.97
C ALA A 88 -10.50 -4.87 13.66
N THR A 89 -10.33 -3.54 13.73
CA THR A 89 -11.38 -2.65 14.23
C THR A 89 -12.56 -2.53 13.27
N GLY A 90 -12.37 -2.85 11.98
CA GLY A 90 -13.38 -2.63 10.94
C GLY A 90 -13.63 -1.17 10.58
N VAL A 91 -12.90 -0.22 11.20
CA VAL A 91 -13.03 1.21 10.89
C VAL A 91 -12.55 1.47 9.47
N VAL A 92 -13.35 2.23 8.73
CA VAL A 92 -13.03 2.69 7.38
C VAL A 92 -12.76 4.19 7.46
N ASP A 93 -11.55 4.59 7.05
CA ASP A 93 -11.12 5.98 7.16
C ASP A 93 -11.98 6.91 6.31
N LEU A 94 -12.55 7.93 6.96
CA LEU A 94 -13.22 9.07 6.32
C LEU A 94 -13.00 10.31 7.18
N ASN A 95 -12.33 11.31 6.62
CA ASN A 95 -12.11 12.59 7.28
C ASN A 95 -11.92 13.72 6.26
N ASN A 96 -11.62 14.93 6.74
CA ASN A 96 -11.50 16.13 5.91
C ASN A 96 -10.08 16.41 5.38
N ILE A 97 -9.08 15.57 5.67
CA ILE A 97 -7.66 15.83 5.34
C ILE A 97 -6.99 14.68 4.59
N ALA A 98 -7.12 13.43 5.05
CA ALA A 98 -6.40 12.27 4.55
C ALA A 98 -7.32 11.04 4.64
N SER A 99 -8.05 10.78 3.56
CA SER A 99 -8.87 9.58 3.36
C SER A 99 -8.96 9.27 1.85
N PRO A 100 -9.46 8.09 1.44
CA PRO A 100 -9.44 7.65 0.05
C PRO A 100 -9.97 8.67 -0.97
N VAL A 101 -10.98 9.47 -0.63
CA VAL A 101 -11.53 10.49 -1.55
C VAL A 101 -10.50 11.58 -1.87
N GLN A 102 -9.74 12.04 -0.88
CA GLN A 102 -8.68 13.01 -1.11
C GLN A 102 -7.55 12.39 -1.91
N ASP A 103 -7.16 11.14 -1.61
CA ASP A 103 -6.04 10.46 -2.27
C ASP A 103 -6.32 10.20 -3.75
N ILE A 104 -7.53 9.73 -4.09
CA ILE A 104 -7.97 9.50 -5.47
C ILE A 104 -7.86 10.77 -6.33
N ARG A 105 -8.17 11.94 -5.75
CA ARG A 105 -8.04 13.22 -6.48
C ARG A 105 -6.60 13.71 -6.50
N SER A 106 -5.87 13.57 -5.40
CA SER A 106 -4.54 14.18 -5.22
C SER A 106 -3.46 13.51 -6.04
N THR A 107 -3.62 12.24 -6.38
CA THR A 107 -2.66 11.51 -7.21
C THR A 107 -2.33 12.20 -8.53
N PHE A 108 -3.28 12.92 -9.14
CA PHE A 108 -3.08 13.59 -10.43
C PHE A 108 -2.18 14.82 -10.36
N ASP A 109 -2.00 15.41 -9.17
CA ASP A 109 -1.17 16.61 -8.99
C ASP A 109 0.32 16.32 -9.21
N LEU A 110 0.74 15.08 -8.99
CA LEU A 110 2.14 14.63 -9.07
C LEU A 110 2.47 13.89 -10.39
N MET A 111 1.48 13.66 -11.24
CA MET A 111 1.71 12.96 -12.51
C MET A 111 2.45 13.88 -13.51
N PRO A 112 3.48 13.35 -14.21
CA PRO A 112 4.17 14.12 -15.25
C PRO A 112 3.20 14.45 -16.41
N THR A 113 3.55 15.45 -17.21
CA THR A 113 2.74 15.91 -18.37
C THR A 113 3.60 16.30 -19.57
N ALA A 114 4.86 15.84 -19.61
CA ALA A 114 5.86 16.23 -20.59
C ALA A 114 5.77 15.42 -21.89
N THR A 115 5.29 14.18 -21.82
CA THR A 115 5.26 13.23 -22.94
C THR A 115 3.85 12.71 -23.24
N ALA A 116 3.66 12.12 -24.42
CA ALA A 116 2.40 11.46 -24.76
C ALA A 116 2.11 10.25 -23.85
N GLU A 117 3.16 9.56 -23.38
CA GLU A 117 3.04 8.46 -22.43
C GLU A 117 2.54 8.96 -21.07
N ASP A 118 3.03 10.10 -20.60
CA ASP A 118 2.55 10.72 -19.36
C ASP A 118 1.04 10.99 -19.41
N TRP A 119 0.56 11.55 -20.52
CA TRP A 119 -0.86 11.80 -20.74
C TRP A 119 -1.69 10.51 -20.88
N ASN A 120 -1.12 9.45 -21.47
CA ASN A 120 -1.78 8.14 -21.51
C ASN A 120 -1.94 7.55 -20.11
N ASN A 121 -0.92 7.65 -19.26
CA ASN A 121 -0.97 7.19 -17.87
C ASN A 121 -2.03 7.97 -17.07
N ILE A 122 -2.10 9.30 -17.24
CA ILE A 122 -3.16 10.13 -16.63
C ILE A 122 -4.54 9.64 -17.07
N ALA A 123 -4.75 9.44 -18.37
CA ALA A 123 -6.04 9.00 -18.90
C ALA A 123 -6.43 7.60 -18.39
N ALA A 124 -5.48 6.67 -18.33
CA ALA A 124 -5.69 5.32 -17.80
C ALA A 124 -6.06 5.35 -16.31
N ARG A 125 -5.30 6.09 -15.49
CA ARG A 125 -5.60 6.25 -14.06
C ARG A 125 -6.95 6.95 -13.83
N LEU A 126 -7.27 7.96 -14.65
CA LEU A 126 -8.56 8.67 -14.59
C LEU A 126 -9.75 7.75 -14.88
N ALA A 127 -9.59 6.80 -15.82
CA ALA A 127 -10.62 5.82 -16.14
C ALA A 127 -10.94 4.88 -14.96
N LEU A 128 -10.03 4.73 -14.00
CA LEU A 128 -10.19 3.89 -12.80
C LEU A 128 -10.87 4.61 -11.63
N VAL A 129 -11.03 5.94 -11.68
CA VAL A 129 -11.62 6.75 -10.58
C VAL A 129 -13.02 6.27 -10.19
N GLY A 130 -13.87 5.95 -11.19
CA GLY A 130 -15.22 5.46 -10.93
C GLY A 130 -15.23 4.15 -10.15
N THR A 131 -14.34 3.21 -10.52
CA THR A 131 -14.18 1.93 -9.83
C THR A 131 -13.69 2.11 -8.39
N ALA A 132 -12.65 2.93 -8.19
CA ALA A 132 -12.07 3.20 -6.88
C ALA A 132 -13.08 3.86 -5.92
N LEU A 133 -13.86 4.84 -6.40
CA LEU A 133 -14.92 5.47 -5.61
C LEU A 133 -16.05 4.48 -5.29
N SER A 134 -16.43 3.63 -6.25
CA SER A 134 -17.48 2.63 -6.06
C SER A 134 -17.08 1.59 -5.02
N SER A 135 -15.85 1.06 -5.05
CA SER A 135 -15.41 0.08 -4.05
C SER A 135 -15.27 0.70 -2.65
N TYR A 136 -14.76 1.93 -2.56
CA TYR A 136 -14.72 2.66 -1.29
C TYR A 136 -16.12 2.91 -0.71
N GLN A 137 -17.10 3.32 -1.53
CA GLN A 137 -18.48 3.52 -1.09
C GLN A 137 -19.11 2.22 -0.57
N GLN A 138 -18.86 1.09 -1.24
CA GLN A 138 -19.36 -0.21 -0.78
C GLN A 138 -18.77 -0.58 0.58
N ARG A 139 -17.45 -0.39 0.76
CA ARG A 139 -16.76 -0.66 2.03
C ARG A 139 -17.27 0.22 3.16
N LEU A 140 -17.48 1.51 2.90
CA LEU A 140 -18.11 2.44 3.87
C LEU A 140 -19.53 2.01 4.24
N ALA A 141 -20.33 1.57 3.27
CA ALA A 141 -21.71 1.15 3.51
C ALA A 141 -21.79 -0.14 4.34
N SER A 142 -20.76 -0.99 4.30
CA SER A 142 -20.65 -2.20 5.13
C SER A 142 -20.00 -1.97 6.50
N ALA A 143 -19.38 -0.82 6.74
CA ALA A 143 -18.77 -0.50 8.02
C ALA A 143 -19.86 -0.21 9.06
N THR A 144 -19.83 -0.96 10.17
CA THR A 144 -20.82 -0.88 11.26
C THR A 144 -20.31 -0.13 12.47
#